data_AF-A0A3R6SVV4-F1
#
_entry.id   AF-A0A3R6SVV4-F1
#
_cell.length_a   1.000
_cell.length_b   1.000
_cell.length_c   1.000
_cell.angle_alpha   90.00
_cell.angle_beta   90.00
_cell.angle_gamma   90.00
#
_symmetry.space_group_name_H-M   'P 1'
#
loop_
_entity.id
_entity.type
_entity.pdbx_description
1 polymer ?
#
loop_
_entity_poly.entity_id
_entity_poly.type
_entity_poly.pdbx_seq_one_letter_code
_entity_poly.pdbx_strand_id
1 'polypeptide(L)'
;MVATTYSYDFYLRGIYSSNRGARKAERRSSMQNSELTKADSSAMKKIIEQLRQLEWSEPTVMEDKDSNSMNTVSDSTNYKFTKLFADTYNNLLESAGNSTSGQAKRLISRMKHLTREQKDALESVGISISSNGKLSVKKGTVNQAATYKFKQLFGSDSDYLTEMSSIAKKIKRHASQIVIPPKKAKASTKQDSTSNAADTSSVAAIAEIAGSVHTADLAGITTDTANTSGSASNSLIGNTVDVIL
;
A
#
# COMPACT_ATOMS: atom_id res chain seq x y z
N MET A 1 -30.41 -8.85 15.32
CA MET A 1 -29.20 -9.55 14.85
C MET A 1 -27.98 -8.70 15.20
N VAL A 2 -26.86 -9.29 15.61
CA VAL A 2 -25.60 -8.54 15.74
C VAL A 2 -25.02 -8.35 14.34
N ALA A 3 -24.85 -7.10 13.91
CA ALA A 3 -24.20 -6.81 12.62
C ALA A 3 -22.72 -7.19 12.69
N THR A 4 -22.32 -8.25 11.98
CA THR A 4 -20.93 -8.71 11.87
C THR A 4 -20.10 -7.70 11.06
N THR A 5 -19.63 -6.68 11.76
CA THR A 5 -18.81 -5.63 11.17
C THR A 5 -17.37 -6.13 10.98
N TYR A 6 -16.97 -6.38 9.74
CA TYR A 6 -15.61 -6.85 9.44
C TYR A 6 -14.55 -5.74 9.61
N SER A 7 -13.29 -6.15 9.69
CA SER A 7 -12.13 -5.24 9.74
C SER A 7 -11.84 -4.62 8.38
N TYR A 8 -11.16 -3.47 8.36
CA TYR A 8 -10.74 -2.82 7.11
C TYR A 8 -9.88 -3.74 6.23
N ASP A 9 -8.98 -4.52 6.86
CA ASP A 9 -8.13 -5.49 6.18
C ASP A 9 -8.92 -6.62 5.49
N PHE A 10 -10.07 -7.03 6.07
CA PHE A 10 -10.95 -8.02 5.47
C PHE A 10 -11.56 -7.50 4.15
N TYR A 11 -12.09 -6.28 4.13
CA TYR A 11 -12.64 -5.69 2.91
C TYR A 11 -11.55 -5.45 1.86
N LEU A 12 -10.36 -4.96 2.26
CA LEU A 12 -9.19 -4.87 1.38
C LEU A 12 -8.83 -6.23 0.75
N ARG A 13 -8.77 -7.30 1.54
CA ARG A 13 -8.51 -8.68 1.05
C ARG A 13 -9.58 -9.14 0.05
N GLY A 14 -10.82 -8.67 0.18
CA GLY A 14 -11.93 -8.94 -0.74
C GLY A 14 -11.73 -8.26 -2.10
N ILE A 15 -11.59 -6.94 -2.13
CA ILE A 15 -11.44 -6.20 -3.39
C ILE A 15 -10.11 -6.56 -4.10
N TYR A 16 -9.03 -6.74 -3.36
CA TYR A 16 -7.75 -7.18 -3.90
C TYR A 16 -7.64 -8.71 -4.09
N SER A 17 -8.74 -9.47 -4.11
CA SER A 17 -8.67 -10.95 -4.19
C SER A 17 -7.95 -11.50 -5.43
N SER A 18 -7.82 -10.71 -6.52
CA SER A 18 -7.03 -11.06 -7.72
C SER A 18 -5.52 -10.85 -7.58
N ASN A 19 -5.07 -10.04 -6.62
CA ASN A 19 -3.67 -9.90 -6.21
C ASN A 19 -3.65 -9.37 -4.77
N ARG A 20 -3.70 -10.29 -3.80
CA ARG A 20 -3.77 -9.94 -2.37
C ARG A 20 -2.48 -9.32 -1.84
N GLY A 21 -1.39 -9.34 -2.61
CA GLY A 21 -0.15 -8.63 -2.29
C GLY A 21 -0.27 -7.13 -2.57
N ALA A 22 -0.91 -6.73 -3.66
CA ALA A 22 -1.00 -5.32 -4.08
C ALA A 22 -1.77 -4.40 -3.12
N ARG A 23 -2.52 -4.94 -2.15
CA ARG A 23 -3.15 -4.17 -1.06
C ARG A 23 -2.17 -3.66 0.01
N LYS A 24 -0.95 -4.20 0.03
CA LYS A 24 0.04 -4.05 1.10
C LYS A 24 1.19 -3.16 0.62
N ALA A 25 1.43 -2.02 1.29
CA ALA A 25 2.43 -1.05 0.86
C ALA A 25 3.84 -1.67 0.71
N GLU A 26 4.22 -2.55 1.63
CA GLU A 26 5.51 -3.24 1.61
C GLU A 26 5.68 -4.20 0.42
N ARG A 27 4.58 -4.73 -0.13
CA ARG A 27 4.60 -5.61 -1.32
C ARG A 27 4.43 -4.84 -2.63
N ARG A 28 3.81 -3.66 -2.62
CA ARG A 28 3.66 -2.82 -3.82
C ARG A 28 5.00 -2.33 -4.35
N SER A 29 5.99 -2.13 -3.49
CA SER A 29 7.33 -1.61 -3.86
C SER A 29 8.10 -2.53 -4.82
N SER A 30 7.88 -3.85 -4.76
CA SER A 30 8.52 -4.86 -5.60
C SER A 30 7.68 -5.27 -6.82
N MET A 31 6.48 -4.73 -7.01
CA MET A 31 5.57 -5.09 -8.09
C MET A 31 5.75 -4.18 -9.31
N GLN A 32 5.54 -4.74 -10.50
CA GLN A 32 5.56 -3.96 -11.74
C GLN A 32 4.30 -3.08 -11.84
N ASN A 33 4.40 -1.88 -12.40
CA ASN A 33 3.23 -0.99 -12.50
C ASN A 33 2.11 -1.53 -13.39
N SER A 34 2.41 -2.43 -14.34
CA SER A 34 1.41 -3.16 -15.12
C SER A 34 0.65 -4.20 -14.26
N GLU A 35 1.31 -4.82 -13.29
CA GLU A 35 0.72 -5.72 -12.30
C GLU A 35 -0.14 -4.94 -11.30
N LEU A 36 0.42 -3.86 -10.71
CA LEU A 36 -0.29 -2.96 -9.81
C LEU A 36 -1.54 -2.41 -10.48
N THR A 37 -1.44 -1.92 -11.73
CA THR A 37 -2.60 -1.39 -12.43
C THR A 37 -3.66 -2.45 -12.71
N LYS A 38 -3.29 -3.70 -13.05
CA LYS A 38 -4.26 -4.81 -13.16
C LYS A 38 -4.95 -5.08 -11.82
N ALA A 39 -4.21 -5.05 -10.71
CA ALA A 39 -4.73 -5.25 -9.37
C ALA A 39 -5.66 -4.12 -8.95
N ASP A 40 -5.19 -2.87 -8.99
CA ASP A 40 -5.89 -1.66 -8.59
C ASP A 40 -7.15 -1.42 -9.45
N SER A 41 -7.09 -1.64 -10.76
CA SER A 41 -8.27 -1.56 -11.63
C SER A 41 -9.31 -2.64 -11.31
N SER A 42 -8.87 -3.82 -10.88
CA SER A 42 -9.78 -4.92 -10.48
C SER A 42 -10.39 -4.67 -9.10
N ALA A 43 -9.60 -4.11 -8.18
CA ALA A 43 -10.07 -3.66 -6.87
C ALA A 43 -11.08 -2.52 -7.03
N MET A 44 -10.81 -1.55 -7.92
CA MET A 44 -11.71 -0.42 -8.20
C MET A 44 -13.09 -0.88 -8.70
N LYS A 45 -13.14 -1.87 -9.59
CA LYS A 45 -14.42 -2.49 -9.97
C LYS A 45 -15.16 -3.11 -8.80
N LYS A 46 -14.46 -3.87 -7.95
CA LYS A 46 -15.07 -4.60 -6.83
C LYS A 46 -15.55 -3.68 -5.71
N ILE A 47 -14.81 -2.60 -5.39
CA ILE A 47 -15.31 -1.61 -4.43
C ILE A 47 -16.54 -0.89 -4.97
N ILE A 48 -16.59 -0.59 -6.28
CA ILE A 48 -17.81 -0.05 -6.92
C ILE A 48 -18.99 -1.04 -6.81
N GLU A 49 -18.75 -2.31 -7.11
CA GLU A 49 -19.78 -3.37 -7.00
C GLU A 49 -20.30 -3.50 -5.56
N GLN A 50 -19.43 -3.37 -4.54
CA GLN A 50 -19.82 -3.38 -3.13
C GLN A 50 -20.53 -2.11 -2.68
N LEU A 51 -20.07 -0.92 -3.10
CA LEU A 51 -20.68 0.37 -2.74
C LEU A 51 -22.14 0.47 -3.21
N ARG A 52 -22.42 0.02 -4.44
CA ARG A 52 -23.76 0.00 -5.03
C ARG A 52 -24.74 -0.92 -4.28
N GLN A 53 -24.22 -1.87 -3.51
CA GLN A 53 -24.97 -2.83 -2.70
C GLN A 53 -24.94 -2.48 -1.20
N LEU A 54 -24.27 -1.39 -0.81
CA LEU A 54 -24.04 -1.09 0.60
C LEU A 54 -25.27 -0.45 1.24
N GLU A 55 -25.77 -1.08 2.31
CA GLU A 55 -26.71 -0.47 3.23
C GLU A 55 -25.97 0.55 4.11
N TRP A 56 -25.91 1.78 3.61
CA TRP A 56 -25.39 2.93 4.35
C TRP A 56 -26.15 3.11 5.67
N SER A 57 -25.40 3.19 6.76
CA SER A 57 -25.94 3.35 8.11
C SER A 57 -26.26 4.81 8.41
N GLU A 58 -27.24 5.05 9.29
CA GLU A 58 -27.59 6.39 9.74
C GLU A 58 -26.41 7.12 10.44
N PRO A 59 -26.42 8.47 10.43
CA PRO A 59 -25.41 9.26 11.12
C PRO A 59 -25.27 8.87 12.59
N THR A 60 -24.03 8.79 13.07
CA THR A 60 -23.71 8.53 14.46
C THR A 60 -23.10 9.77 15.10
N VAL A 61 -23.58 10.12 16.29
CA VAL A 61 -23.06 11.25 17.08
C VAL A 61 -21.74 10.80 17.75
N MET A 62 -20.72 10.61 16.93
CA MET A 62 -19.36 10.30 17.35
C MET A 62 -18.64 11.62 17.61
N GLU A 63 -18.16 11.83 18.83
CA GLU A 63 -17.25 12.96 19.11
C GLU A 63 -16.02 12.86 18.21
N ASP A 64 -15.59 13.99 17.64
CA ASP A 64 -14.47 14.08 16.70
C ASP A 64 -13.12 13.95 17.46
N LYS A 65 -12.86 12.74 17.97
CA LYS A 65 -11.49 12.32 18.28
C LYS A 65 -10.78 12.16 16.95
N ASP A 66 -10.13 13.25 16.51
CA ASP A 66 -9.25 13.35 15.34
C ASP A 66 -8.15 12.27 15.42
N SER A 67 -8.51 11.06 15.00
CA SER A 67 -7.70 9.87 15.12
C SER A 67 -7.69 9.17 13.78
N ASN A 68 -6.69 9.57 12.99
CA ASN A 68 -6.22 8.86 11.81
C ASN A 68 -5.59 7.49 12.17
N SER A 69 -5.70 7.04 13.43
CA SER A 69 -5.29 5.71 13.88
C SER A 69 -6.36 4.68 13.51
N MET A 70 -6.01 3.80 12.57
CA MET A 70 -6.88 2.75 12.04
C MET A 70 -7.17 1.59 13.03
N ASN A 71 -6.93 1.75 14.33
CA ASN A 71 -6.78 0.61 15.25
C ASN A 71 -7.41 0.71 16.66
N THR A 72 -8.07 1.80 17.05
CA THR A 72 -8.55 1.96 18.46
C THR A 72 -9.99 2.46 18.65
N VAL A 73 -10.73 2.72 17.57
CA VAL A 73 -12.18 2.92 17.61
C VAL A 73 -12.79 2.04 16.52
N SER A 74 -13.90 1.36 16.80
CA SER A 74 -14.62 0.56 15.80
C SER A 74 -15.13 1.46 14.68
N ASP A 75 -14.32 1.61 13.63
CA ASP A 75 -14.64 2.38 12.44
C ASP A 75 -16.00 1.95 11.86
N SER A 76 -16.86 2.95 11.59
CA SER A 76 -18.18 2.72 11.00
C SER A 76 -18.06 2.06 9.63
N THR A 77 -19.09 1.31 9.23
CA THR A 77 -19.17 0.72 7.89
C THR A 77 -19.07 1.80 6.81
N ASN A 78 -19.77 2.93 6.99
CA ASN A 78 -19.69 4.09 6.11
C ASN A 78 -18.24 4.58 5.94
N TYR A 79 -17.49 4.76 7.04
CA TYR A 79 -16.09 5.18 6.99
C TYR A 79 -15.19 4.16 6.32
N LYS A 80 -15.32 2.88 6.66
CA LYS A 80 -14.52 1.80 6.04
C LYS A 80 -14.70 1.78 4.53
N PHE A 81 -15.93 1.82 4.02
CA PHE A 81 -16.18 1.77 2.57
C PHE A 81 -15.78 3.08 1.85
N THR A 82 -16.01 4.24 2.48
CA THR A 82 -15.58 5.54 1.94
C THR A 82 -14.05 5.62 1.85
N LYS A 83 -13.34 5.19 2.90
CA LYS A 83 -11.87 5.09 2.90
C LYS A 83 -11.38 4.07 1.87
N LEU A 84 -12.03 2.92 1.75
CA LEU A 84 -11.66 1.87 0.82
C LEU A 84 -11.78 2.32 -0.64
N PHE A 85 -12.81 3.11 -0.96
CA PHE A 85 -12.93 3.79 -2.25
C PHE A 85 -11.76 4.76 -2.50
N ALA A 86 -11.50 5.66 -1.56
CA ALA A 86 -10.44 6.67 -1.68
C ALA A 86 -9.04 6.05 -1.81
N ASP A 87 -8.69 5.08 -0.96
CA ASP A 87 -7.43 4.35 -1.02
C ASP A 87 -7.27 3.61 -2.38
N THR A 88 -8.32 2.96 -2.86
CA THR A 88 -8.29 2.20 -4.13
C THR A 88 -8.18 3.12 -5.35
N TYR A 89 -8.91 4.24 -5.36
CA TYR A 89 -8.79 5.29 -6.36
C TYR A 89 -7.35 5.87 -6.38
N ASN A 90 -6.79 6.17 -5.20
CA ASN A 90 -5.43 6.71 -5.07
C ASN A 90 -4.37 5.72 -5.57
N ASN A 91 -4.52 4.44 -5.25
CA ASN A 91 -3.65 3.37 -5.73
C ASN A 91 -3.69 3.26 -7.25
N LEU A 92 -4.89 3.28 -7.85
CA LEU A 92 -5.07 3.24 -9.31
C LEU A 92 -4.50 4.49 -10.01
N LEU A 93 -4.71 5.67 -9.43
CA LEU A 93 -4.13 6.92 -9.90
C LEU A 93 -2.60 6.87 -9.91
N GLU A 94 -1.98 6.28 -8.88
CA GLU A 94 -0.53 6.16 -8.77
C GLU A 94 0.06 5.06 -9.67
N SER A 95 -0.61 3.90 -9.77
CA SER A 95 -0.12 2.77 -10.56
C SER A 95 -0.16 3.06 -12.07
N ALA A 96 -1.19 3.75 -12.53
CA ALA A 96 -1.43 4.02 -13.96
C ALA A 96 -1.06 5.44 -14.40
N GLY A 97 -1.03 6.42 -13.50
CA GLY A 97 -0.79 7.83 -13.84
C GLY A 97 0.61 8.13 -14.40
N ASN A 98 1.59 7.30 -14.06
CA ASN A 98 2.98 7.41 -14.55
C ASN A 98 3.23 6.67 -15.90
N SER A 99 2.18 6.15 -16.55
CA SER A 99 2.31 5.42 -17.82
C SER A 99 2.83 6.29 -18.96
N THR A 100 3.67 5.73 -19.83
CA THR A 100 4.05 6.38 -21.11
C THR A 100 2.92 6.33 -22.14
N SER A 101 2.02 5.34 -22.07
CA SER A 101 0.93 5.14 -23.03
C SER A 101 -0.05 6.30 -23.04
N GLY A 102 -0.24 6.92 -24.21
CA GLY A 102 -1.19 8.01 -24.41
C GLY A 102 -2.64 7.62 -24.06
N GLN A 103 -3.01 6.35 -24.24
CA GLN A 103 -4.35 5.87 -23.85
C GLN A 103 -4.50 5.77 -22.33
N ALA A 104 -3.49 5.28 -21.61
CA ALA A 104 -3.51 5.25 -20.15
C ALA A 104 -3.57 6.67 -19.57
N LYS A 105 -2.78 7.62 -20.11
CA LYS A 105 -2.83 9.04 -19.73
C LYS A 105 -4.24 9.62 -19.93
N ARG A 106 -4.87 9.42 -21.10
CA ARG A 106 -6.23 9.88 -21.38
C ARG A 106 -7.27 9.30 -20.42
N LEU A 107 -7.20 8.00 -20.11
CA LEU A 107 -8.11 7.35 -19.18
C LEU A 107 -7.96 7.87 -17.75
N ILE A 108 -6.73 8.09 -17.27
CA ILE A 108 -6.47 8.68 -15.95
C ILE A 108 -6.88 10.15 -15.89
N SER A 109 -6.70 10.91 -16.97
CA SER A 109 -7.24 12.28 -17.06
C SER A 109 -8.77 12.31 -16.99
N ARG A 110 -9.47 11.39 -17.68
CA ARG A 110 -10.94 11.24 -17.57
C ARG A 110 -11.34 10.83 -16.15
N MET A 111 -10.65 9.86 -15.53
CA MET A 111 -10.87 9.44 -14.14
C MET A 111 -10.80 10.64 -13.19
N LYS A 112 -9.73 11.43 -13.31
CA LYS A 112 -9.52 12.66 -12.55
C LYS A 112 -10.56 13.74 -12.83
N HIS A 113 -11.09 13.85 -14.04
CA HIS A 113 -12.10 14.85 -14.40
C HIS A 113 -13.46 14.48 -13.82
N LEU A 114 -13.90 13.25 -14.05
CA LEU A 114 -15.13 12.67 -13.53
C LEU A 114 -15.23 12.81 -12.00
N THR A 115 -14.14 12.55 -11.27
CA THR A 115 -14.10 12.74 -9.82
C THR A 115 -14.15 14.22 -9.41
N ARG A 116 -13.63 15.16 -10.20
CA ARG A 116 -13.76 16.61 -9.91
C ARG A 116 -15.17 17.15 -10.16
N GLU A 117 -15.91 16.59 -11.12
CA GLU A 117 -17.31 16.97 -11.36
C GLU A 117 -18.20 16.61 -10.16
N GLN A 118 -17.79 15.64 -9.35
CA GLN A 118 -18.46 15.23 -8.12
C GLN A 118 -17.90 15.90 -6.85
N LYS A 119 -17.11 16.98 -6.97
CA LYS A 119 -16.41 17.62 -5.83
C LYS A 119 -17.34 17.90 -4.64
N ASP A 120 -18.45 18.59 -4.87
CA ASP A 120 -19.33 19.02 -3.78
C ASP A 120 -20.07 17.83 -3.15
N ALA A 121 -20.46 16.84 -3.97
CA ALA A 121 -21.06 15.59 -3.50
C ALA A 121 -20.07 14.78 -2.66
N LEU A 122 -18.80 14.67 -3.10
CA LEU A 122 -17.70 14.03 -2.37
C LEU A 122 -17.43 14.73 -1.04
N GLU A 123 -17.35 16.06 -1.03
CA GLU A 123 -17.12 16.85 0.19
C GLU A 123 -18.30 16.73 1.17
N SER A 124 -19.53 16.64 0.66
CA SER A 124 -20.75 16.43 1.46
C SER A 124 -20.79 15.09 2.22
N VAL A 125 -19.98 14.10 1.79
CA VAL A 125 -19.77 12.81 2.45
C VAL A 125 -18.39 12.68 3.10
N GLY A 126 -17.62 13.77 3.21
CA GLY A 126 -16.32 13.79 3.88
C GLY A 126 -15.13 13.31 3.04
N ILE A 127 -15.23 13.29 1.71
CA ILE A 127 -14.10 13.08 0.80
C ILE A 127 -13.64 14.42 0.22
N SER A 128 -12.36 14.77 0.39
CA SER A 128 -11.76 15.96 -0.22
C SER A 128 -10.82 15.59 -1.37
N ILE A 129 -10.76 16.42 -2.42
CA ILE A 129 -9.90 16.22 -3.59
C ILE A 129 -8.70 17.17 -3.50
N SER A 130 -7.49 16.63 -3.44
CA SER A 130 -6.24 17.41 -3.49
C SER A 130 -5.91 17.87 -4.92
N SER A 131 -5.01 18.86 -5.06
CA SER A 131 -4.62 19.45 -6.36
C SER A 131 -4.07 18.43 -7.38
N ASN A 132 -3.34 17.41 -6.91
CA ASN A 132 -2.84 16.34 -7.78
C ASN A 132 -3.93 15.32 -8.19
N GLY A 133 -5.13 15.42 -7.60
CA GLY A 133 -6.29 14.57 -7.84
C GLY A 133 -6.48 13.43 -6.84
N LYS A 134 -5.56 13.22 -5.88
CA LYS A 134 -5.72 12.21 -4.82
C LYS A 134 -6.82 12.62 -3.83
N LEU A 135 -7.50 11.61 -3.30
CA LEU A 135 -8.60 11.72 -2.35
C LEU A 135 -8.11 11.56 -0.90
N SER A 136 -8.73 12.27 0.03
CA SER A 136 -8.58 12.11 1.48
C SER A 136 -9.95 12.04 2.15
N VAL A 137 -10.06 11.35 3.29
CA VAL A 137 -11.36 11.09 3.95
C VAL A 137 -11.35 11.58 5.39
N LYS A 138 -12.25 12.52 5.75
CA LYS A 138 -12.44 12.98 7.13
C LYS A 138 -13.47 12.11 7.85
N LYS A 139 -13.01 11.34 8.84
CA LYS A 139 -13.82 10.36 9.61
C LYS A 139 -15.04 10.98 10.29
N GLY A 140 -14.89 12.12 10.99
CA GLY A 140 -16.00 12.82 11.64
C GLY A 140 -17.11 13.17 10.64
N THR A 141 -16.76 13.76 9.50
CA THR A 141 -17.72 14.12 8.44
C THR A 141 -18.42 12.90 7.84
N VAL A 142 -17.71 11.79 7.60
CA VAL A 142 -18.34 10.54 7.11
C VAL A 142 -19.36 9.99 8.11
N ASN A 143 -19.05 10.02 9.41
CA ASN A 143 -19.94 9.53 10.46
C ASN A 143 -21.18 10.40 10.67
N GLN A 144 -21.11 11.69 10.30
CA GLN A 144 -22.20 12.67 10.44
C GLN A 144 -23.00 12.89 9.15
N ALA A 145 -22.49 12.46 7.99
CA ALA A 145 -23.15 12.66 6.71
C ALA A 145 -24.43 11.82 6.58
N ALA A 146 -25.52 12.44 6.14
CA ALA A 146 -26.82 11.80 5.98
C ALA A 146 -26.79 10.69 4.92
N THR A 147 -27.45 9.56 5.21
CA THR A 147 -27.53 8.34 4.40
C THR A 147 -27.87 8.59 2.93
N TYR A 148 -28.76 9.53 2.64
CA TYR A 148 -29.18 9.84 1.27
C TYR A 148 -28.03 10.39 0.40
N LYS A 149 -27.05 11.11 0.98
CA LYS A 149 -25.90 11.67 0.25
C LYS A 149 -25.00 10.56 -0.28
N PHE A 150 -24.74 9.55 0.56
CA PHE A 150 -24.04 8.35 0.12
C PHE A 150 -24.82 7.57 -0.94
N LYS A 151 -26.16 7.44 -0.80
CA LYS A 151 -26.99 6.79 -1.82
C LYS A 151 -26.98 7.54 -3.16
N GLN A 152 -26.98 8.87 -3.16
CA GLN A 152 -26.85 9.67 -4.39
C GLN A 152 -25.48 9.49 -5.07
N LEU A 153 -24.38 9.55 -4.30
CA LEU A 153 -23.03 9.47 -4.85
C LEU A 153 -22.58 8.04 -5.21
N PHE A 154 -22.97 7.06 -4.40
CA PHE A 154 -22.44 5.68 -4.43
C PHE A 154 -23.50 4.57 -4.56
N GLY A 155 -24.79 4.91 -4.58
CA GLY A 155 -25.87 3.93 -4.71
C GLY A 155 -25.93 3.24 -6.08
N SER A 156 -26.89 2.34 -6.23
CA SER A 156 -27.10 1.55 -7.46
C SER A 156 -27.11 2.42 -8.70
N ASP A 157 -27.78 3.56 -8.68
CA ASP A 157 -28.08 4.33 -9.89
C ASP A 157 -27.06 5.46 -10.12
N SER A 158 -25.91 5.41 -9.44
CA SER A 158 -24.83 6.37 -9.59
C SER A 158 -24.17 6.28 -10.98
N ASP A 159 -24.42 7.29 -11.82
CA ASP A 159 -23.71 7.52 -13.07
C ASP A 159 -22.20 7.66 -12.84
N TYR A 160 -21.80 8.34 -11.76
CA TYR A 160 -20.40 8.49 -11.35
C TYR A 160 -19.71 7.13 -11.20
N LEU A 161 -20.32 6.19 -10.47
CA LEU A 161 -19.76 4.85 -10.32
C LEU A 161 -19.83 4.01 -11.59
N THR A 162 -20.85 4.21 -12.42
CA THR A 162 -21.00 3.54 -13.73
C THR A 162 -19.88 3.95 -14.69
N GLU A 163 -19.63 5.24 -14.84
CA GLU A 163 -18.51 5.84 -15.58
C GLU A 163 -17.16 5.38 -15.01
N MET A 164 -16.96 5.47 -13.69
CA MET A 164 -15.72 5.07 -13.02
C MET A 164 -15.40 3.57 -13.25
N SER A 165 -16.41 2.69 -13.21
CA SER A 165 -16.25 1.27 -13.51
C SER A 165 -15.89 1.02 -14.98
N SER A 166 -16.47 1.78 -15.91
CA SER A 166 -16.12 1.76 -17.34
C SER A 166 -14.66 2.19 -17.57
N ILE A 167 -14.21 3.25 -16.89
CA ILE A 167 -12.83 3.74 -16.94
C ILE A 167 -11.87 2.69 -16.35
N ALA A 168 -12.14 2.15 -15.16
CA ALA A 168 -11.33 1.10 -14.54
C ALA A 168 -11.25 -0.17 -15.43
N LYS A 169 -12.35 -0.59 -16.05
CA LYS A 169 -12.37 -1.70 -17.04
C LYS A 169 -11.47 -1.41 -18.24
N LYS A 170 -11.47 -0.17 -18.76
CA LYS A 170 -10.58 0.25 -19.85
C LYS A 170 -9.12 0.28 -19.40
N ILE A 171 -8.80 0.88 -18.25
CA ILE A 171 -7.43 0.91 -17.70
C ILE A 171 -6.88 -0.52 -17.53
N LYS A 172 -7.68 -1.45 -16.97
CA LYS A 172 -7.30 -2.87 -16.85
C LYS A 172 -6.91 -3.51 -18.18
N ARG A 173 -7.65 -3.24 -19.27
CA ARG A 173 -7.35 -3.76 -20.61
C ARG A 173 -6.02 -3.23 -21.17
N HIS A 174 -5.69 -1.98 -20.86
CA HIS A 174 -4.45 -1.33 -21.32
C HIS A 174 -3.29 -1.48 -20.34
N ALA A 175 -3.45 -2.20 -19.22
CA ALA A 175 -2.45 -2.30 -18.17
C ALA A 175 -1.14 -2.98 -18.60
N SER A 176 -1.16 -3.90 -19.59
CA SER A 176 0.05 -4.47 -20.19
C SER A 176 0.83 -3.48 -21.04
N GLN A 177 0.19 -2.40 -21.53
CA GLN A 177 0.81 -1.32 -22.30
C GLN A 177 1.36 -0.21 -21.38
N ILE A 178 1.29 -0.40 -20.06
CA ILE A 178 1.90 0.50 -19.07
C ILE A 178 3.36 0.09 -18.90
N VAL A 179 4.17 0.60 -19.82
CA VAL A 179 5.61 0.73 -19.64
C VAL A 179 5.86 2.09 -18.98
N ILE A 180 6.57 2.09 -17.87
CA ILE A 180 7.11 3.30 -17.26
C ILE A 180 8.60 3.28 -17.56
N PRO A 181 9.25 4.41 -17.91
CA PRO A 181 10.70 4.47 -17.87
C PRO A 181 11.17 4.03 -16.47
N PRO A 182 12.34 3.39 -16.34
CA PRO A 182 12.86 3.05 -15.02
C PRO A 182 12.83 4.30 -14.14
N LYS A 183 12.26 4.19 -12.92
CA LYS A 183 12.40 5.24 -11.91
C LYS A 183 13.88 5.57 -11.86
N LYS A 184 14.27 6.82 -12.16
CA LYS A 184 15.65 7.29 -11.92
C LYS A 184 15.97 6.89 -10.49
N ALA A 185 16.93 5.98 -10.32
CA ALA A 185 17.26 5.46 -9.01
C ALA A 185 17.58 6.65 -8.12
N LYS A 186 16.86 6.81 -7.02
CA LYS A 186 17.21 7.82 -6.02
C LYS A 186 18.53 7.33 -5.44
N ALA A 187 19.63 7.92 -5.88
CA ALA A 187 20.97 7.45 -5.57
C ALA A 187 21.12 7.32 -4.06
N SER A 188 21.18 6.08 -3.59
CA SER A 188 21.49 5.79 -2.20
C SER A 188 22.99 5.97 -2.04
N THR A 189 23.41 7.18 -1.68
CA THR A 189 24.77 7.42 -1.20
C THR A 189 24.96 6.66 0.11
N LYS A 190 25.37 5.39 -0.02
CA LYS A 190 26.19 4.71 0.99
C LYS A 190 27.57 4.56 0.40
N GLN A 191 28.36 5.60 0.65
CA GLN A 191 29.80 5.51 0.69
C GLN A 191 30.15 4.45 1.75
N ASP A 192 30.83 3.39 1.33
CA ASP A 192 31.84 2.76 2.17
C ASP A 192 33.05 2.44 1.29
N SER A 193 34.24 2.67 1.84
CA SER A 193 35.47 2.71 1.07
C SER A 193 36.43 1.64 1.54
N THR A 194 36.59 0.58 0.75
CA THR A 194 37.86 -0.16 0.73
C THR A 194 38.22 -0.50 -0.71
N SER A 195 39.39 -0.04 -1.11
CA SER A 195 39.97 -0.22 -2.44
C SER A 195 40.67 -1.57 -2.61
N ASN A 196 40.61 -2.14 -3.81
CA ASN A 196 41.83 -2.43 -4.55
C ASN A 196 41.57 -2.58 -6.06
N ALA A 197 42.41 -1.93 -6.86
CA ALA A 197 42.72 -2.32 -8.24
C ALA A 197 43.81 -3.42 -8.17
N ALA A 198 44.17 -4.20 -9.21
CA ALA A 198 43.81 -4.24 -10.63
C ALA A 198 43.92 -5.72 -11.11
N ASP A 199 43.88 -6.12 -12.39
CA ASP A 199 43.75 -5.41 -13.67
C ASP A 199 43.07 -6.32 -14.72
N THR A 200 42.92 -5.79 -15.93
CA THR A 200 42.58 -6.46 -17.19
C THR A 200 43.66 -7.46 -17.64
N SER A 201 43.27 -8.65 -18.11
CA SER A 201 43.60 -9.18 -19.46
C SER A 201 43.29 -10.67 -19.62
N SER A 202 42.76 -11.02 -20.79
CA SER A 202 42.73 -12.38 -21.32
C SER A 202 44.11 -12.86 -21.76
N VAL A 203 44.43 -14.15 -21.59
CA VAL A 203 44.92 -15.10 -22.61
C VAL A 203 45.35 -16.40 -21.91
N ALA A 204 45.19 -17.53 -22.61
CA ALA A 204 45.46 -18.86 -22.07
C ALA A 204 46.95 -19.20 -21.97
N ALA A 205 47.33 -19.97 -20.94
CA ALA A 205 48.49 -20.85 -20.96
C ALA A 205 48.27 -22.06 -20.04
N ILE A 206 48.69 -23.23 -20.51
CA ILE A 206 48.63 -24.51 -19.79
C ILE A 206 50.00 -24.74 -19.13
N ALA A 207 50.04 -24.97 -17.81
CA ALA A 207 51.05 -25.79 -17.14
C ALA A 207 50.65 -26.03 -15.68
N GLU A 208 50.70 -27.30 -15.26
CA GLU A 208 50.51 -27.74 -13.88
C GLU A 208 51.87 -28.19 -13.29
N ILE A 209 51.96 -28.33 -11.97
CA ILE A 209 53.02 -29.03 -11.22
C ILE A 209 54.40 -28.34 -11.18
N ALA A 210 54.74 -27.74 -10.05
CA ALA A 210 55.81 -28.21 -9.15
C ALA A 210 55.90 -27.29 -7.92
N GLY A 211 56.18 -27.86 -6.74
CA GLY A 211 56.12 -27.12 -5.49
C GLY A 211 57.40 -26.35 -5.13
N SER A 212 57.28 -25.44 -4.16
CA SER A 212 58.30 -25.26 -3.15
C SER A 212 57.65 -24.85 -1.83
N VAL A 213 57.87 -25.66 -0.79
CA VAL A 213 57.51 -25.36 0.60
C VAL A 213 58.74 -24.83 1.29
N HIS A 214 58.66 -23.65 1.92
CA HIS A 214 59.48 -23.27 3.07
C HIS A 214 58.59 -22.37 3.96
N THR A 215 58.21 -22.84 5.17
CA THR A 215 58.91 -22.63 6.46
C THR A 215 59.12 -21.14 6.76
N ALA A 216 58.74 -20.61 7.92
CA ALA A 216 58.75 -21.21 9.27
C ALA A 216 57.59 -20.58 10.11
N ASP A 217 56.97 -21.32 11.05
CA ASP A 217 57.23 -21.21 12.52
C ASP A 217 56.45 -20.02 13.16
N LEU A 218 55.85 -20.06 14.35
CA LEU A 218 56.00 -20.91 15.54
C LEU A 218 54.67 -20.93 16.34
N ALA A 219 54.40 -21.97 17.13
CA ALA A 219 53.43 -22.10 18.26
C ALA A 219 52.05 -21.38 18.17
N GLY A 220 50.91 -22.07 18.25
CA GLY A 220 50.39 -22.65 19.52
C GLY A 220 49.52 -21.61 20.25
N ILE A 221 48.33 -21.88 20.80
CA ILE A 221 47.76 -23.11 21.35
C ILE A 221 46.23 -23.15 21.11
N THR A 222 45.65 -24.32 21.34
CA THR A 222 44.22 -24.67 21.30
C THR A 222 43.25 -23.66 21.92
N THR A 223 42.00 -23.65 21.41
CA THR A 223 40.88 -24.20 22.22
C THR A 223 39.95 -25.00 21.34
N ASP A 224 39.61 -26.18 21.83
CA ASP A 224 38.76 -27.16 21.19
C ASP A 224 37.28 -26.95 21.58
N THR A 225 36.38 -27.43 20.70
CA THR A 225 35.15 -28.16 21.07
C THR A 225 34.03 -27.52 21.93
N ALA A 226 32.83 -27.44 21.30
CA ALA A 226 31.49 -27.65 21.90
C ALA A 226 30.93 -26.64 22.91
N ASN A 227 29.63 -26.62 23.26
CA ASN A 227 28.34 -27.01 22.64
C ASN A 227 27.26 -26.68 23.70
N THR A 228 25.98 -26.61 23.31
CA THR A 228 24.81 -26.55 24.23
C THR A 228 24.70 -25.28 25.10
N SER A 229 23.63 -25.01 25.85
CA SER A 229 22.18 -25.07 25.61
C SER A 229 21.47 -24.39 26.79
N GLY A 230 20.16 -24.17 26.73
CA GLY A 230 19.36 -23.64 27.85
C GLY A 230 19.36 -22.10 27.91
N SER A 231 18.25 -21.36 27.83
CA SER A 231 16.90 -21.48 28.41
C SER A 231 16.72 -20.55 29.61
N ALA A 232 15.80 -19.60 29.44
CA ALA A 232 15.02 -18.86 30.43
C ALA A 232 15.71 -18.24 31.67
N SER A 233 15.49 -16.95 31.87
CA SER A 233 14.78 -16.49 33.09
C SER A 233 14.13 -15.12 32.89
N ASN A 234 12.92 -14.99 33.41
CA ASN A 234 12.16 -13.75 33.51
C ASN A 234 12.35 -13.21 34.94
N SER A 235 12.48 -11.90 35.14
CA SER A 235 12.46 -11.33 36.50
C SER A 235 11.82 -9.94 36.56
N LEU A 236 10.89 -9.80 37.50
CA LEU A 236 10.24 -8.55 37.86
C LEU A 236 11.10 -7.78 38.88
N ILE A 237 11.30 -6.49 38.63
CA ILE A 237 11.62 -5.48 39.65
C ILE A 237 10.78 -4.25 39.24
N GLY A 238 9.88 -3.67 40.04
CA GLY A 238 9.71 -3.77 41.49
C GLY A 238 10.24 -2.50 42.15
N ASN A 239 9.45 -1.42 42.16
CA ASN A 239 9.79 -0.23 42.93
C ASN A 239 8.54 0.46 43.50
N THR A 240 8.61 0.84 44.76
CA THR A 240 7.47 1.21 45.60
C THR A 240 7.80 2.50 46.35
N VAL A 241 6.91 3.50 46.21
CA VAL A 241 6.66 4.62 47.16
C VAL A 241 7.80 5.62 47.40
N ASP A 242 7.47 6.91 47.24
CA ASP A 242 7.54 7.82 48.39
C ASP A 242 6.42 8.87 48.35
N VAL A 243 5.90 9.24 49.52
CA VAL A 243 4.77 10.15 49.73
C VAL A 243 5.17 11.18 50.77
N ILE A 244 5.11 12.48 50.45
CA ILE A 244 5.18 13.55 51.46
C ILE A 244 4.13 14.63 51.14
N LEU A 245 3.14 14.71 52.03
CA LEU A 245 2.26 15.83 52.42
C LEU A 245 1.83 16.85 51.34
#